data_AF-A0A392MBV1-F1
#
_entry.id   AF-A0A392MBV1-F1
#
_cell.length_a   1.000
_cell.length_b   1.000
_cell.length_c   1.000
_cell.angle_alpha   90.00
_cell.angle_beta   90.00
_cell.angle_gamma   90.00
#
_symmetry.space_group_name_H-M   'P 1'
#
loop_
_entity.id
_entity.type
_entity.pdbx_description
1 polymer ?
#
loop_
_entity_poly.entity_id
_entity_poly.type
_entity_poly.pdbx_seq_one_letter_code
_entity_poly.pdbx_strand_id
1 'polypeptide(L)'
;MECNKTIGQVVLPVFYGVDPSEVRYQTGEFGKGFQNLLNRNISKEKEKSLSEVEATKSMKLKLRWKNALLEAAGLAGFVVLNSR
;
A
#
# COMPACT_ATOMS: atom_id res chain seq x y z
N MET A 1 -3.47 9.67 0.04
CA MET A 1 -2.42 10.70 0.21
C MET A 1 -2.50 11.85 -0.79
N GLU A 2 -3.10 11.68 -1.97
CA GLU A 2 -3.27 12.80 -2.93
C GLU A 2 -4.03 13.98 -2.32
N CYS A 3 -5.20 13.78 -1.70
CA CYS A 3 -5.95 14.87 -1.04
C CYS A 3 -5.20 15.51 0.15
N ASN A 4 -4.37 14.73 0.86
CA ASN A 4 -3.50 15.28 1.89
C ASN A 4 -2.49 16.28 1.30
N LYS A 5 -1.96 15.99 0.09
CA LYS A 5 -1.01 16.88 -0.62
C LYS A 5 -1.68 18.04 -1.34
N THR A 6 -2.83 17.82 -1.97
CA THR A 6 -3.43 18.81 -2.89
C THR A 6 -4.35 19.79 -2.18
N ILE A 7 -5.08 19.35 -1.16
CA ILE A 7 -6.08 20.15 -0.46
C ILE A 7 -5.86 20.19 1.06
N GLY A 8 -4.73 19.66 1.55
CA GLY A 8 -4.38 19.70 2.97
C GLY A 8 -5.25 18.83 3.86
N GLN A 9 -5.90 17.78 3.32
CA GLN A 9 -6.72 16.87 4.13
C GLN A 9 -5.88 16.25 5.25
N VAL A 10 -6.29 16.43 6.50
CA VAL A 10 -5.62 15.86 7.67
C VAL A 10 -5.76 14.33 7.64
N VAL A 11 -4.64 13.63 7.80
CA VAL A 11 -4.57 12.16 7.86
C VAL A 11 -3.98 11.77 9.19
N LEU A 12 -4.67 10.88 9.91
CA LEU A 12 -4.25 10.37 11.21
C LEU A 12 -4.19 8.84 11.15
N PRO A 13 -2.99 8.24 10.97
CA PRO A 13 -2.85 6.79 10.87
C PRO A 13 -3.12 6.08 12.20
N VAL A 14 -3.79 4.94 12.12
CA VAL A 14 -3.93 3.97 13.22
C VAL A 14 -3.37 2.63 12.74
N PHE A 15 -2.26 2.20 13.33
CA PHE A 15 -1.57 0.95 13.03
C PHE A 15 -2.04 -0.13 13.98
N TYR A 16 -2.98 -0.96 13.51
CA TYR A 16 -3.65 -1.97 14.30
C TYR A 16 -3.03 -3.35 14.08
N GLY A 17 -2.40 -3.91 15.11
CA GLY A 17 -1.75 -5.22 15.03
C GLY A 17 -0.63 -5.31 14.00
N VAL A 18 -0.03 -4.17 13.64
CA VAL A 18 1.07 -4.08 12.66
C VAL A 18 2.06 -3.01 13.11
N ASP A 19 3.34 -3.29 12.94
CA ASP A 19 4.39 -2.30 13.14
C ASP A 19 4.38 -1.26 11.99
N PRO A 20 4.38 0.05 12.28
CA PRO A 20 4.42 1.08 11.24
C PRO A 20 5.58 0.93 10.25
N SER A 21 6.75 0.41 10.69
CA SER A 21 7.91 0.18 9.82
C SER A 21 7.63 -0.93 8.79
N GLU A 22 6.89 -1.97 9.15
CA GLU A 22 6.44 -3.01 8.22
C GLU A 22 5.50 -2.43 7.16
N VAL A 23 4.64 -1.48 7.54
CA VAL A 23 3.77 -0.76 6.59
C VAL A 23 4.61 0.15 5.68
N ARG A 24 5.57 0.88 6.26
CA ARG A 24 6.41 1.87 5.56
C ARG A 24 7.28 1.26 4.48
N TYR A 25 7.86 0.09 4.77
CA TYR A 25 8.78 -0.61 3.87
C TYR A 25 8.19 -1.86 3.21
N GLN A 26 6.93 -2.18 3.53
CA GLN A 26 6.23 -3.38 3.07
C GLN A 26 7.04 -4.66 3.34
N THR A 27 7.48 -4.80 4.59
CA THR A 27 8.23 -5.95 5.13
C THR A 27 7.37 -6.72 6.14
N GLY A 28 7.91 -7.80 6.72
CA GLY A 28 7.21 -8.61 7.72
C GLY A 28 5.93 -9.28 7.20
N GLU A 29 4.98 -9.52 8.09
CA GLU A 29 3.71 -10.18 7.73
C GLU A 29 2.83 -9.26 6.88
N PHE A 30 2.86 -7.96 7.15
CA PHE A 30 2.18 -6.96 6.31
C PHE A 30 2.69 -7.01 4.86
N GLY A 31 4.01 -7.03 4.69
CA GLY A 31 4.68 -7.11 3.40
C GLY A 31 4.31 -8.36 2.60
N LYS A 32 4.27 -9.53 3.25
CA LYS A 32 3.83 -10.79 2.63
C LYS A 32 2.38 -10.68 2.15
N GLY A 33 1.47 -10.17 2.98
CA GLY A 33 0.08 -9.92 2.62
C GLY A 33 -0.05 -8.95 1.44
N PHE A 34 0.75 -7.89 1.43
CA PHE A 34 0.79 -6.91 0.35
C PHE A 34 1.29 -7.52 -0.98
N GLN A 35 2.34 -8.33 -0.98
CA GLN A 35 2.79 -9.01 -2.20
C GLN A 35 1.74 -10.00 -2.73
N ASN A 36 1.08 -10.75 -1.84
CA ASN A 36 0.00 -11.66 -2.23
C ASN A 36 -1.15 -10.90 -2.90
N LEU A 37 -1.52 -9.73 -2.38
CA LEU A 37 -2.52 -8.84 -2.99
C LEU A 37 -2.11 -8.40 -4.39
N LEU A 38 -0.86 -7.96 -4.57
CA LEU A 38 -0.36 -7.53 -5.88
C LEU A 38 -0.36 -8.68 -6.89
N ASN A 39 0.07 -9.87 -6.48
CA ASN A 39 0.09 -11.05 -7.35
C ASN A 39 -1.32 -11.44 -7.81
N ARG A 40 -2.31 -11.36 -6.91
CA ARG A 40 -3.72 -11.62 -7.24
C ARG A 40 -4.29 -10.59 -8.24
N ASN A 41 -3.85 -9.34 -8.17
CA ASN A 41 -4.29 -8.33 -9.13
C ASN A 41 -3.65 -8.55 -10.51
N ILE A 42 -2.36 -8.91 -10.55
CA ILE A 42 -1.65 -9.25 -11.78
C ILE A 42 -2.24 -10.50 -12.45
N SER A 43 -2.63 -11.53 -11.68
CA SER A 43 -3.22 -12.74 -12.24
C SER A 43 -4.59 -12.47 -12.88
N LYS A 44 -5.39 -11.55 -12.32
CA LYS A 44 -6.65 -11.11 -12.92
C LYS A 44 -6.45 -10.26 -14.18
N GLU A 45 -5.35 -9.49 -14.25
CA GLU A 45 -5.00 -8.73 -15.45
C GLU A 45 -4.50 -9.62 -16.59
N LYS A 46 -3.88 -10.77 -16.29
CA LYS A 46 -3.39 -11.75 -17.29
C LYS A 46 -4.48 -12.51 -18.06
N GLU A 47 -5.67 -12.67 -17.50
CA GLU A 47 -6.80 -13.30 -18.19
C GLU A 47 -7.40 -12.39 -19.28
N LYS A 48 -7.12 -11.08 -19.21
CA LYS A 48 -7.27 -10.15 -20.34
C LYS A 48 -5.94 -10.12 -21.09
N SER A 49 -5.97 -10.41 -22.39
CA SER A 49 -4.81 -10.41 -23.28
C SER A 49 -3.88 -9.20 -23.05
N LEU A 50 -2.73 -9.42 -22.41
CA LEU A 50 -1.82 -8.36 -21.97
C LEU A 50 -1.29 -7.53 -23.15
N SER A 51 -1.77 -6.31 -23.26
CA SER A 51 -1.12 -5.25 -24.02
C SER A 51 0.01 -4.61 -23.19
N GLU A 52 1.03 -4.05 -23.82
CA GLU A 52 2.11 -3.28 -23.13
C GLU A 52 1.56 -2.14 -22.25
N VAL A 53 0.37 -1.63 -22.59
CA VAL A 53 -0.37 -0.61 -21.84
C VAL A 53 -0.87 -1.15 -20.49
N GLU A 54 -1.21 -2.42 -20.38
CA GLU A 54 -1.68 -3.03 -19.12
C GLU A 54 -0.52 -3.32 -18.16
N ALA A 55 0.62 -3.79 -18.68
CA ALA A 55 1.83 -3.99 -17.89
C ALA A 55 2.33 -2.68 -17.25
N THR A 56 2.35 -1.59 -18.03
CA THR A 56 2.73 -0.25 -17.54
C THR A 56 1.73 0.30 -16.51
N LYS A 57 0.43 0.06 -16.69
CA LYS A 57 -0.60 0.41 -15.70
C LYS A 57 -0.42 -0.33 -14.38
N SER A 58 -0.13 -1.64 -14.45
CA SER A 58 0.12 -2.49 -13.27
C SER A 58 1.35 -2.01 -12.49
N MET A 59 2.44 -1.69 -13.19
CA MET A 59 3.65 -1.10 -12.57
C MET A 59 3.34 0.25 -11.90
N LYS A 60 2.62 1.14 -12.58
CA LYS A 60 2.25 2.45 -12.04
C LYS A 60 1.35 2.32 -10.81
N LEU A 61 0.40 1.38 -10.82
CA LEU A 61 -0.46 1.09 -9.67
C LEU A 61 0.37 0.61 -8.48
N LYS A 62 1.28 -0.35 -8.68
CA LYS A 62 2.18 -0.85 -7.63
C LYS A 62 3.01 0.28 -7.01
N LEU A 63 3.55 1.18 -7.83
CA LEU A 63 4.32 2.33 -7.36
C LEU A 63 3.47 3.31 -6.54
N ARG A 64 2.25 3.63 -7.00
CA ARG A 64 1.32 4.51 -6.26
C ARG A 64 0.99 3.96 -4.89
N TRP A 65 0.73 2.66 -4.78
CA TRP A 65 0.41 2.03 -3.49
C TRP A 65 1.61 2.03 -2.55
N LYS A 66 2.81 1.70 -3.04
CA LYS A 66 4.04 1.79 -2.24
C LYS A 66 4.28 3.18 -1.70
N ASN A 67 4.15 4.22 -2.52
CA ASN A 67 4.33 5.61 -2.10
C ASN A 67 3.25 6.04 -1.09
N ALA A 68 1.99 5.65 -1.31
CA ALA A 68 0.92 5.98 -0.38
C ALA A 68 1.16 5.34 1.01
N LEU A 69 1.63 4.10 1.06
CA LEU A 69 1.98 3.41 2.31
C LEU A 69 3.20 4.02 2.98
N LEU A 70 4.25 4.34 2.22
CA LEU A 70 5.45 5.04 2.70
C LEU A 70 5.09 6.38 3.38
N GLU A 71 4.22 7.15 2.74
CA GLU A 71 3.80 8.47 3.23
C GLU A 71 2.88 8.34 4.44
N ALA A 72 1.85 7.50 4.38
CA ALA A 72 0.93 7.29 5.49
C ALA A 72 1.67 6.75 6.74
N ALA A 73 2.57 5.79 6.57
CA ALA A 73 3.38 5.24 7.65
C ALA A 73 4.54 6.15 8.10
N GLY A 74 4.81 7.23 7.36
CA GLY A 74 5.74 8.28 7.74
C GLY A 74 5.12 9.35 8.64
N LEU A 75 3.79 9.39 8.76
CA LEU A 75 3.10 10.31 9.66
C LEU A 75 3.08 9.76 11.09
N ALA A 76 3.12 10.67 12.08
CA ALA A 76 2.84 10.31 13.46
C ALA A 76 1.40 9.78 13.58
N GLY A 77 1.23 8.66 14.29
CA GLY A 77 -0.05 7.99 14.43
C GLY A 77 -0.10 7.10 15.67
N PHE A 78 -1.19 6.36 15.81
CA PHE A 78 -1.43 5.49 16.97
C PHE A 78 -1.08 4.05 16.65
N VAL A 79 -0.29 3.41 17.50
CA VAL A 79 0.03 1.98 17.38
C VAL A 79 -0.78 1.22 18.42
N VAL A 80 -1.58 0.25 17.97
CA VAL A 80 -2.41 -0.59 18.83
C VAL A 80 -1.96 -2.04 18.62
N LEU A 81 -1.07 -2.50 19.49
CA LEU A 81 -0.60 -3.89 19.52
C LEU A 81 -1.39 -4.68 20.55
N ASN A 82 -1.62 -5.97 20.30
CA ASN A 82 -2.25 -6.92 21.25
C ASN A 82 -3.69 -6.58 21.66
N SER A 83 -4.52 -6.17 20.71
CA SER A 83 -5.95 -5.86 20.90
C SER A 83 -6.88 -7.08 20.77
N ARG A 84 -6.34 -8.30 20.80
CA ARG A 84 -7.07 -9.57 20.73
C ARG A 84 -7.03 -10.30 22.05
#